data_AF-A0A9E1W9K9-F1
#
_entry.id   AF-A0A9E1W9K9-F1
#
_cell.length_a   1.000
_cell.length_b   1.000
_cell.length_c   1.000
_cell.angle_alpha   90.00
_cell.angle_beta   90.00
_cell.angle_gamma   90.00
#
_symmetry.space_group_name_H-M   'P 1'
#
loop_
_entity.id
_entity.type
_entity.pdbx_description
1 polymer ?
#
loop_
_entity_poly.entity_id
_entity_poly.type
_entity_poly.pdbx_seq_one_letter_code
_entity_poly.pdbx_strand_id
1 'polypeptide(L)'
;MVAFKAGRGERVCAQPPDNIRAILVYGPNNGLVRERAKTAVTFAVEDLKDSFRLCELDARDVSDDAARLADELAAFSFGGGRRAVWLKGAGDSLSDNISAALDIDFGNTLFVIECANLKPRSALRKLFDKESDLAAVPCYEDDDNTLRDYISDFLASENTAIDQDALAWLLGRLGNDRLQVRSELEKLILYCSDSGEGAEGKQTKITIEAVTACSADAGQQSLDSLADAVASGELANIDRYLELAFDQGIQPIGAIRSVTRRFTQLHFVVGLTEDGGSTEQLIASLRPPIFFKYRRAFQMQTALWPLRRIVQALDILTKAEIDCKTTGMPSTEICARALTRIGGAARTKKGRR
;
A
#
# COMPACT_ATOMS: atom_id res chain seq x y z
N MET A 1 15.51 20.88 23.89
CA MET A 1 14.79 19.58 23.80
C MET A 1 13.54 19.79 22.99
N VAL A 2 13.58 19.61 21.66
CA VAL A 2 12.36 19.57 20.86
C VAL A 2 12.37 18.38 19.89
N ALA A 3 12.40 17.18 20.47
CA ALA A 3 11.86 16.02 19.80
C ALA A 3 10.34 16.22 19.68
N PHE A 4 9.89 16.79 18.56
CA PHE A 4 8.47 17.00 18.32
C PHE A 4 7.82 15.62 18.15
N LYS A 5 7.04 15.19 19.17
CA LYS A 5 6.22 13.97 19.08
C LYS A 5 5.39 14.02 17.79
N ALA A 6 5.24 12.88 17.13
CA ALA A 6 4.67 12.71 15.77
C ALA A 6 3.43 13.56 15.44
N GLY A 7 2.55 13.85 16.42
CA GLY A 7 1.38 14.72 16.24
C GLY A 7 1.66 16.23 16.04
N ARG A 8 2.90 16.70 16.22
CA ARG A 8 3.34 18.06 15.82
C ARG A 8 4.25 18.05 14.58
N GLY A 9 4.64 16.88 14.08
CA GLY A 9 5.63 16.75 13.00
C GLY A 9 5.16 17.37 11.69
N GLU A 10 3.89 17.20 11.35
CA GLU A 10 3.29 17.81 10.17
C GLU A 10 3.27 19.33 10.25
N ARG A 11 2.86 19.89 11.40
CA ARG A 11 2.87 21.34 11.63
C ARG A 11 4.28 21.93 11.57
N VAL A 12 5.28 21.21 12.07
CA VAL A 12 6.70 21.65 12.00
C VAL A 12 7.22 21.63 10.56
N CYS A 13 6.76 20.70 9.72
CA CYS A 13 7.14 20.70 8.30
C CYS A 13 6.36 21.77 7.51
N ALA A 14 5.08 21.97 7.79
CA ALA A 14 4.25 22.96 7.09
C ALA A 14 4.56 24.40 7.49
N GLN A 15 4.92 24.63 8.75
CA GLN A 15 5.26 25.94 9.30
C GLN A 15 6.35 25.79 10.36
N PRO A 16 7.61 25.56 9.95
CA PRO A 16 8.72 25.48 10.88
C PRO A 16 8.88 26.80 11.64
N PRO A 17 9.05 26.76 12.98
CA PRO A 17 9.37 27.95 13.75
C PRO A 17 10.62 28.67 13.22
N ASP A 18 10.67 29.99 13.34
CA ASP A 18 11.75 30.81 12.76
C ASP A 18 13.15 30.47 13.31
N ASN A 19 13.22 29.88 14.51
CA ASN A 19 14.48 29.44 15.10
C ASN A 19 14.98 28.09 14.58
N ILE A 20 14.21 27.37 13.75
CA ILE A 20 14.61 26.09 13.19
C ILE A 20 15.35 26.32 11.87
N ARG A 21 16.61 25.88 11.85
CA ARG A 21 17.51 26.00 10.70
C ARG A 21 17.68 24.68 9.93
N ALA A 22 17.49 23.53 10.60
CA ALA A 22 17.47 22.23 9.93
C ALA A 22 16.38 21.29 10.44
N ILE A 23 15.86 20.46 9.54
CA ILE A 23 14.79 19.50 9.80
C ILE A 23 15.23 18.12 9.32
N LEU A 24 15.29 17.16 10.24
CA LEU A 24 15.49 15.75 9.97
C LEU A 24 14.14 15.05 9.92
N VAL A 25 13.78 14.49 8.76
CA VAL A 25 12.58 13.67 8.58
C VAL A 25 13.02 12.22 8.41
N TYR A 26 12.55 11.33 9.29
CA TYR A 26 12.99 9.94 9.29
C TYR A 26 11.90 8.97 9.72
N GLY A 27 11.96 7.72 9.22
CA GLY A 27 11.06 6.66 9.71
C GLY A 27 10.90 5.48 8.75
N PRO A 28 10.13 4.45 9.16
CA PRO A 28 9.83 3.29 8.32
C PRO A 28 8.90 3.58 7.12
N ASN A 29 8.05 4.61 7.19
CA ASN A 29 7.14 4.97 6.10
C ASN A 29 7.80 5.98 5.15
N ASN A 30 8.44 5.49 4.09
CA ASN A 30 9.18 6.33 3.14
C ASN A 30 8.28 7.35 2.43
N GLY A 31 7.03 6.98 2.11
CA GLY A 31 6.05 7.91 1.53
C GLY A 31 5.79 9.11 2.45
N LEU A 32 5.55 8.86 3.74
CA LEU A 32 5.34 9.92 4.72
C LEU A 32 6.58 10.79 4.92
N VAL A 33 7.78 10.19 4.94
CA VAL A 33 9.05 10.93 5.03
C VAL A 33 9.18 11.89 3.85
N ARG A 34 8.97 11.41 2.63
CA ARG A 34 9.10 12.20 1.41
C ARG A 34 8.06 13.31 1.32
N GLU A 35 6.82 13.06 1.71
CA GLU A 35 5.76 14.07 1.75
C GLU A 35 6.11 15.19 2.73
N ARG A 36 6.52 14.85 3.96
CA ARG A 36 6.88 15.85 4.97
C ARG A 36 8.13 16.63 4.60
N ALA A 37 9.15 15.96 4.06
CA ALA A 37 10.34 16.63 3.56
C ALA A 37 9.98 17.61 2.45
N LYS A 38 9.16 17.20 1.47
CA LYS A 38 8.67 18.08 0.41
C LYS A 38 7.91 19.28 0.97
N THR A 39 7.00 19.08 1.92
CA THR A 39 6.26 20.17 2.58
C THR A 39 7.20 21.16 3.27
N ALA A 40 8.23 20.68 3.96
CA ALA A 40 9.24 21.52 4.60
C ALA A 40 10.05 22.35 3.58
N VAL A 41 10.41 21.74 2.44
CA VAL A 41 11.12 22.45 1.36
C VAL A 41 10.22 23.50 0.72
N THR A 42 8.95 23.17 0.43
CA THR A 42 7.99 24.10 -0.17
C THR A 42 7.72 25.33 0.71
N PHE A 43 7.83 25.19 2.03
CA PHE A 43 7.75 26.35 2.93
C PHE A 43 8.87 27.37 2.70
N ALA A 44 10.08 26.91 2.39
CA ALA A 44 11.22 27.79 2.12
C ALA A 44 11.27 28.27 0.67
N VAL A 45 10.85 27.43 -0.28
CA VAL A 45 10.90 27.70 -1.72
C VAL A 45 9.56 27.35 -2.37
N GLU A 46 8.83 28.37 -2.82
CA GLU A 46 7.51 28.19 -3.44
C GLU A 46 7.57 27.36 -4.74
N ASP A 47 8.58 27.60 -5.57
CA ASP A 47 8.82 26.85 -6.80
C ASP A 47 10.01 25.88 -6.66
N LEU A 48 9.70 24.59 -6.54
CA LEU A 48 10.71 23.53 -6.45
C LEU A 48 11.57 23.37 -7.72
N LYS A 49 11.28 24.09 -8.80
CA LYS A 49 12.12 24.12 -10.01
C LYS A 49 13.16 25.24 -9.99
N ASP A 50 13.11 26.13 -9.00
CA ASP A 50 14.07 27.23 -8.88
C ASP A 50 15.44 26.73 -8.38
N SER A 51 16.36 26.48 -9.33
CA SER A 51 17.72 26.01 -9.03
C SER A 51 18.58 27.03 -8.28
N PHE A 52 18.15 28.31 -8.19
CA PHE A 52 18.87 29.32 -7.41
C PHE A 52 18.46 29.32 -5.94
N ARG A 53 17.31 28.73 -5.61
CA ARG A 53 16.77 28.69 -4.25
C ARG A 53 16.67 27.28 -3.69
N LEU A 54 16.64 26.25 -4.53
CA LEU A 54 16.64 24.85 -4.12
C LEU A 54 17.88 24.13 -4.64
N CYS A 55 18.61 23.50 -3.74
CA CYS A 55 19.65 22.52 -4.08
C CYS A 55 19.22 21.14 -3.57
N GLU A 56 19.12 20.17 -4.48
CA GLU A 56 18.88 18.77 -4.14
C GLU A 56 20.19 17.99 -4.17
N LEU A 57 20.47 17.24 -3.11
CA LEU A 57 21.66 16.40 -2.96
C LEU A 57 21.22 14.99 -2.59
N ASP A 58 21.90 13.97 -3.11
CA ASP A 58 21.77 12.60 -2.65
C ASP A 58 22.87 12.25 -1.64
N ALA A 59 22.66 11.19 -0.86
CA ALA A 59 23.65 10.70 0.10
C ALA A 59 25.03 10.43 -0.52
N ARG A 60 25.09 10.08 -1.82
CA ARG A 60 26.35 9.87 -2.55
C ARG A 60 27.12 11.16 -2.80
N ASP A 61 26.41 12.24 -3.10
CA ASP A 61 27.04 13.54 -3.33
C ASP A 61 27.82 14.00 -2.09
N VAL A 62 27.29 13.72 -0.90
CA VAL A 62 27.90 14.08 0.39
C VAL A 62 28.97 13.08 0.83
N SER A 63 28.85 11.80 0.45
CA SER A 63 29.89 10.81 0.75
C SER A 63 31.14 10.99 -0.10
N ASP A 64 30.95 11.37 -1.37
CA ASP A 64 32.03 11.52 -2.34
C ASP A 64 32.74 12.87 -2.17
N ASP A 65 32.00 13.92 -1.82
CA ASP A 65 32.53 15.25 -1.51
C ASP A 65 31.83 15.87 -0.29
N ALA A 66 32.47 15.79 0.86
CA ALA A 66 31.95 16.36 2.10
C ALA A 66 31.88 17.90 2.10
N ALA A 67 32.76 18.56 1.33
CA ALA A 67 32.80 20.03 1.27
C ALA A 67 31.59 20.59 0.51
N ARG A 68 31.09 19.85 -0.48
CA ARG A 68 29.93 20.24 -1.28
C ARG A 68 28.69 20.55 -0.44
N LEU A 69 28.42 19.78 0.61
CA LEU A 69 27.27 20.06 1.50
C LEU A 69 27.43 21.40 2.23
N ALA A 70 28.63 21.67 2.75
CA ALA A 70 28.94 22.92 3.43
C ALA A 70 28.83 24.14 2.50
N ASP A 71 29.37 24.02 1.28
CA ASP A 71 29.35 25.07 0.27
C ASP A 71 27.90 25.41 -0.16
N GLU A 72 27.07 24.39 -0.38
CA GLU A 72 25.66 24.57 -0.78
C GLU A 72 24.77 25.17 0.30
N LEU A 73 25.08 24.89 1.57
CA LEU A 73 24.39 25.50 2.71
C LEU A 73 24.76 26.98 2.87
N ALA A 74 26.05 27.31 2.71
CA ALA A 74 26.55 28.68 2.81
C ALA A 74 26.21 29.55 1.59
N ALA A 75 25.80 28.94 0.48
CA ALA A 75 25.43 29.65 -0.75
C ALA A 75 24.23 30.58 -0.55
N PHE A 76 24.33 31.82 -1.05
CA PHE A 76 23.25 32.80 -0.99
C PHE A 76 22.17 32.54 -2.06
N SER A 77 20.92 32.87 -1.72
CA SER A 77 19.82 32.93 -2.69
C SER A 77 20.05 34.04 -3.71
N PHE A 78 19.98 33.72 -5.00
CA PHE A 78 19.97 34.73 -6.07
C PHE A 78 18.56 35.33 -6.18
N GLY A 79 18.42 36.65 -5.98
CA GLY A 79 17.13 37.35 -6.00
C GLY A 79 16.46 37.55 -4.64
N GLY A 80 17.11 37.15 -3.55
CA GLY A 80 16.58 37.29 -2.18
C GLY A 80 15.67 36.14 -1.75
N GLY A 81 15.08 36.25 -0.56
CA GLY A 81 14.24 35.19 0.02
C GLY A 81 15.01 34.05 0.68
N ARG A 82 14.27 33.04 1.16
CA ARG A 82 14.82 31.86 1.84
C ARG A 82 15.29 30.82 0.81
N ARG A 83 16.47 30.23 1.01
CA ARG A 83 17.00 29.08 0.23
C ARG A 83 16.68 27.78 0.96
N ALA A 84 16.64 26.66 0.25
CA ALA A 84 16.56 25.33 0.83
C ALA A 84 17.62 24.39 0.23
N VAL A 85 18.22 23.57 1.09
CA VAL A 85 19.05 22.42 0.68
C VAL A 85 18.31 21.16 1.11
N TRP A 86 18.04 20.26 0.18
CA TRP A 86 17.33 19.01 0.43
C TRP A 86 18.26 17.82 0.19
N LEU A 87 18.68 17.19 1.28
CA LEU A 87 19.50 15.98 1.27
C LEU A 87 18.60 14.73 1.31
N LYS A 88 18.64 13.93 0.25
CA LYS A 88 17.82 12.73 0.05
C LYS A 88 18.59 11.46 0.39
N GLY A 89 17.90 10.53 1.07
CA GLY A 89 18.40 9.19 1.35
C GLY A 89 19.60 9.15 2.30
N ALA A 90 19.75 10.14 3.18
CA ALA A 90 20.82 10.14 4.16
C ALA A 90 20.71 8.97 5.15
N GLY A 91 21.87 8.54 5.64
CA GLY A 91 21.99 7.47 6.63
C GLY A 91 22.89 7.88 7.80
N ASP A 92 22.94 7.05 8.83
CA ASP A 92 23.73 7.32 10.04
C ASP A 92 25.24 7.43 9.74
N SER A 93 25.71 6.88 8.62
CA SER A 93 27.09 7.00 8.14
C SER A 93 27.52 8.42 7.77
N LEU A 94 26.56 9.31 7.48
CA LEU A 94 26.82 10.71 7.13
C LEU A 94 26.71 11.64 8.34
N SER A 95 26.57 11.09 9.55
CA SER A 95 26.38 11.88 10.78
C SER A 95 27.51 12.87 11.02
N ASP A 96 28.77 12.48 10.79
CA ASP A 96 29.93 13.36 10.96
C ASP A 96 29.95 14.49 9.91
N ASN A 97 29.68 14.16 8.64
CA ASN A 97 29.60 15.15 7.55
C ASN A 97 28.49 16.18 7.81
N ILE A 98 27.31 15.71 8.24
CA ILE A 98 26.17 16.56 8.57
C ILE A 98 26.46 17.41 9.81
N SER A 99 27.14 16.85 10.83
CA SER A 99 27.56 17.62 12.00
C SER A 99 28.48 18.77 11.61
N ALA A 100 29.50 18.49 10.81
CA ALA A 100 30.45 19.51 10.35
C ALA A 100 29.76 20.61 9.52
N ALA A 101 28.80 20.22 8.66
CA ALA A 101 28.03 21.16 7.87
C ALA A 101 27.10 22.06 8.72
N LEU A 102 26.57 21.54 9.83
CA LEU A 102 25.73 22.29 10.76
C LEU A 102 26.51 23.26 11.65
N ASP A 103 27.82 23.09 11.81
CA ASP A 103 28.66 24.02 12.58
C ASP A 103 28.91 25.36 11.83
N ILE A 104 28.61 25.41 10.53
CA ILE A 104 28.75 26.60 9.69
C ILE A 104 27.52 27.50 9.85
N ASP A 105 27.72 28.81 9.72
CA ASP A 105 26.62 29.77 9.57
C ASP A 105 26.10 29.73 8.12
N PHE A 106 24.89 29.23 7.94
CA PHE A 106 24.20 29.15 6.66
C PHE A 106 23.03 30.14 6.53
N GLY A 107 23.02 31.18 7.38
CA GLY A 107 22.14 32.33 7.24
C GLY A 107 20.65 31.97 7.10
N ASN A 108 20.04 32.40 5.98
CA ASN A 108 18.61 32.17 5.70
C ASN A 108 18.36 30.95 4.81
N THR A 109 19.14 29.89 4.98
CA THR A 109 18.96 28.60 4.29
C THR A 109 18.27 27.61 5.23
N LEU A 110 17.22 26.91 4.74
CA LEU A 110 16.61 25.79 5.44
C LEU A 110 17.24 24.48 4.98
N PHE A 111 17.79 23.71 5.90
CA PHE A 111 18.34 22.39 5.58
C PHE A 111 17.33 21.27 5.89
N VAL A 112 16.93 20.50 4.89
CA VAL A 112 15.98 19.38 5.04
C VAL A 112 16.68 18.07 4.72
N ILE A 113 16.58 17.10 5.61
CA ILE A 113 17.23 15.79 5.50
C ILE A 113 16.17 14.70 5.50
N GLU A 114 16.13 13.91 4.44
CA GLU A 114 15.32 12.70 4.31
C GLU A 114 16.17 11.46 4.64
N CYS A 115 15.74 10.72 5.65
CA CYS A 115 16.38 9.50 6.10
C CYS A 115 15.37 8.34 6.15
N ALA A 116 15.88 7.12 5.94
CA ALA A 116 15.15 5.91 6.31
C ALA A 116 15.03 5.79 7.84
N ASN A 117 14.52 4.66 8.33
CA ASN A 117 14.31 4.45 9.77
C ASN A 117 15.62 4.53 10.58
N LEU A 118 15.67 5.48 11.53
CA LEU A 118 16.80 5.69 12.44
C LEU A 118 16.53 5.15 13.84
N LYS A 119 17.44 4.32 14.36
CA LYS A 119 17.37 3.80 15.73
C LYS A 119 17.60 4.93 16.76
N PRO A 120 17.04 4.86 17.98
CA PRO A 120 17.30 5.85 19.04
C PRO A 120 18.78 6.04 19.41
N ARG A 121 19.65 5.07 19.09
CA ARG A 121 21.09 5.15 19.34
C ARG A 121 21.88 5.87 18.22
N SER A 122 21.26 6.13 17.07
CA SER A 122 21.85 6.81 15.91
C SER A 122 22.51 8.13 16.32
N ALA A 123 23.70 8.38 15.79
CA ALA A 123 24.44 9.60 16.04
C ALA A 123 23.70 10.81 15.43
N LEU A 124 23.17 10.64 14.22
CA LEU A 124 22.41 11.66 13.51
C LEU A 124 21.17 12.08 14.29
N ARG A 125 20.40 11.11 14.81
CA ARG A 125 19.22 11.43 15.65
C ARG A 125 19.61 12.18 16.94
N LYS A 126 20.65 11.74 17.62
CA LYS A 126 21.12 12.40 18.86
C LYS A 126 21.56 13.83 18.62
N LEU A 127 22.16 14.11 17.47
CA LEU A 127 22.56 15.45 17.08
C LEU A 127 21.35 16.39 16.98
N PHE A 128 20.28 15.95 16.31
CA PHE A 128 19.05 16.73 16.18
C PHE A 128 18.24 16.83 17.49
N ASP A 129 18.38 15.87 18.42
CA ASP A 129 17.72 15.93 19.72
C ASP A 129 18.41 16.89 20.72
N LYS A 130 19.70 17.18 20.51
CA LYS A 130 20.56 17.95 21.43
C LYS A 130 20.34 19.46 21.31
N GLU A 131 20.38 19.97 20.09
CA GLU A 131 20.30 21.41 19.82
C GLU A 131 18.84 21.90 19.75
N SER A 132 18.60 23.20 19.95
CA SER A 132 17.24 23.77 20.02
C SER A 132 16.74 24.42 18.73
N ASP A 133 17.64 24.58 17.78
CA ASP A 133 17.47 25.11 16.42
C ASP A 133 17.40 23.99 15.36
N LEU A 134 17.46 22.73 15.78
CA LEU A 134 17.29 21.55 14.94
C LEU A 134 15.98 20.83 15.30
N ALA A 135 15.26 20.33 14.30
CA ALA A 135 14.02 19.60 14.50
C ALA A 135 14.11 18.17 13.99
N ALA A 136 13.76 17.19 14.82
CA ALA A 136 13.62 15.79 14.44
C ALA A 136 12.14 15.42 14.30
N VAL A 137 11.76 14.91 13.12
CA VAL A 137 10.38 14.55 12.76
C VAL A 137 10.28 13.06 12.43
N PRO A 138 9.80 12.23 13.38
CA PRO A 138 9.60 10.80 13.14
C PRO A 138 8.33 10.53 12.31
N CYS A 139 8.44 9.60 11.36
CA CYS A 139 7.41 9.16 10.42
C CYS A 139 7.15 7.66 10.61
N TYR A 140 6.31 7.32 11.57
CA TYR A 140 5.94 5.93 11.86
C TYR A 140 5.01 5.36 10.78
N GLU A 141 4.82 4.04 10.80
CA GLU A 141 3.81 3.40 9.96
C GLU A 141 2.42 3.92 10.35
N ASP A 142 1.57 4.07 9.34
CA ASP A 142 0.16 4.37 9.57
C ASP A 142 -0.55 3.12 10.05
N ASP A 143 -1.46 3.31 11.00
CA ASP A 143 -2.51 2.35 11.32
C ASP A 143 -3.73 2.54 10.40
N ASP A 144 -4.67 1.60 10.43
CA ASP A 144 -5.86 1.64 9.57
C ASP A 144 -6.68 2.94 9.72
N ASN A 145 -6.64 3.60 10.89
CA ASN A 145 -7.39 4.84 11.13
C ASN A 145 -6.67 6.05 10.54
N THR A 146 -5.36 6.18 10.80
CA THR A 146 -4.53 7.25 10.22
C THR A 146 -4.44 7.16 8.71
N LEU A 147 -4.42 5.95 8.14
CA LEU A 147 -4.51 5.76 6.69
C LEU A 147 -5.88 6.18 6.14
N ARG A 148 -6.98 5.88 6.86
CA ARG A 148 -8.34 6.32 6.47
C ARG A 148 -8.46 7.84 6.48
N ASP A 149 -7.92 8.49 7.51
CA ASP A 149 -7.92 9.95 7.63
C ASP A 149 -7.12 10.57 6.48
N TYR A 150 -5.91 10.04 6.21
CA TYR A 150 -5.09 10.47 5.08
C TYR A 150 -5.79 10.36 3.72
N ILE A 151 -6.44 9.23 3.44
CA ILE A 151 -7.20 9.04 2.19
C ILE A 151 -8.34 10.07 2.10
N SER A 152 -9.04 10.32 3.21
CA SER A 152 -10.15 11.27 3.25
C SER A 152 -9.68 12.71 3.00
N ASP A 153 -8.58 13.11 3.63
CA ASP A 153 -7.98 14.44 3.47
C ASP A 153 -7.45 14.64 2.04
N PHE A 154 -6.78 13.63 1.47
CA PHE A 154 -6.28 13.67 0.10
C PHE A 154 -7.41 13.79 -0.92
N LEU A 155 -8.48 13.02 -0.78
CA LEU A 155 -9.63 13.09 -1.68
C LEU A 155 -10.36 14.43 -1.53
N ALA A 156 -10.43 14.98 -0.32
CA ALA A 156 -11.00 16.30 -0.09
C ALA A 156 -10.19 17.41 -0.77
N SER A 157 -8.85 17.36 -0.76
CA SER A 157 -8.02 18.35 -1.48
C SER A 157 -8.20 18.29 -2.99
N GLU A 158 -8.56 17.13 -3.52
CA GLU A 158 -8.84 16.90 -4.95
C GLU A 158 -10.34 17.03 -5.31
N ASN A 159 -11.16 17.60 -4.42
CA ASN A 159 -12.62 17.73 -4.58
C ASN A 159 -13.30 16.43 -5.05
N THR A 160 -12.92 15.32 -4.45
CA THR A 160 -13.37 13.97 -4.79
C THR A 160 -14.00 13.31 -3.57
N ALA A 161 -15.10 12.58 -3.76
CA ALA A 161 -15.75 11.76 -2.74
C ALA A 161 -15.53 10.28 -3.04
N ILE A 162 -15.55 9.42 -2.01
CA ILE A 162 -15.47 7.97 -2.13
C ILE A 162 -16.63 7.31 -1.38
N ASP A 163 -17.23 6.28 -1.98
CA ASP A 163 -18.24 5.48 -1.29
C ASP A 163 -17.63 4.67 -0.14
N GLN A 164 -18.40 4.44 0.93
CA GLN A 164 -17.89 3.76 2.14
C GLN A 164 -17.40 2.33 1.86
N ASP A 165 -18.07 1.62 0.96
CA ASP A 165 -17.68 0.28 0.53
C ASP A 165 -16.42 0.28 -0.35
N ALA A 166 -16.29 1.27 -1.24
CA ALA A 166 -15.10 1.52 -2.03
C ALA A 166 -13.88 1.79 -1.13
N LEU A 167 -14.04 2.65 -0.13
CA LEU A 167 -13.00 2.96 0.86
C LEU A 167 -12.60 1.73 1.68
N ALA A 168 -13.57 0.94 2.15
CA ALA A 168 -13.29 -0.29 2.89
C ALA A 168 -12.55 -1.33 2.04
N TRP A 169 -12.87 -1.42 0.74
CA TRP A 169 -12.19 -2.30 -0.20
C TRP A 169 -10.74 -1.87 -0.43
N LEU A 170 -10.54 -0.57 -0.63
CA LEU A 170 -9.26 0.05 -0.88
C LEU A 170 -8.32 -0.13 0.34
N LEU A 171 -8.79 0.14 1.56
CA LEU A 171 -8.04 -0.07 2.80
C LEU A 171 -7.62 -1.54 3.00
N GLY A 172 -8.44 -2.51 2.57
CA GLY A 172 -8.11 -3.93 2.70
C GLY A 172 -7.04 -4.44 1.74
N ARG A 173 -6.65 -3.64 0.73
CA ARG A 173 -5.71 -4.03 -0.34
C ARG A 173 -4.53 -3.09 -0.49
N LEU A 174 -4.65 -1.85 -0.05
CA LEU A 174 -3.53 -0.92 0.01
C LEU A 174 -2.57 -1.35 1.13
N GLY A 175 -1.28 -1.25 0.85
CA GLY A 175 -0.25 -1.36 1.87
C GLY A 175 -0.15 -0.08 2.70
N ASN A 176 0.74 -0.11 3.70
CA ASN A 176 0.98 1.02 4.60
C ASN A 176 1.92 2.11 4.01
N ASP A 177 2.34 1.97 2.75
CA ASP A 177 3.19 2.96 2.09
C ASP A 177 2.33 4.06 1.44
N ARG A 178 2.40 5.28 2.00
CA ARG A 178 1.62 6.42 1.50
C ARG A 178 1.91 6.77 0.05
N LEU A 179 3.12 6.52 -0.45
CA LEU A 179 3.46 6.82 -1.85
C LEU A 179 2.68 5.92 -2.81
N GLN A 180 2.55 4.65 -2.45
CA GLN A 180 1.75 3.68 -3.22
C GLN A 180 0.26 4.03 -3.12
N VAL A 181 -0.23 4.33 -1.91
CA VAL A 181 -1.62 4.76 -1.67
C VAL A 181 -1.95 5.96 -2.54
N ARG A 182 -1.11 7.00 -2.51
CA ARG A 182 -1.28 8.21 -3.30
C ARG A 182 -1.35 7.93 -4.80
N SER A 183 -0.40 7.16 -5.33
CA SER A 183 -0.40 6.81 -6.76
C SER A 183 -1.65 6.04 -7.17
N GLU A 184 -2.18 5.17 -6.31
CA GLU A 184 -3.44 4.46 -6.56
C GLU A 184 -4.65 5.41 -6.50
N LEU A 185 -4.68 6.37 -5.57
CA LEU A 185 -5.73 7.39 -5.50
C LEU A 185 -5.71 8.33 -6.71
N GLU A 186 -4.54 8.82 -7.13
CA GLU A 186 -4.37 9.68 -8.31
C GLU A 186 -4.89 8.98 -9.57
N LYS A 187 -4.60 7.68 -9.71
CA LYS A 187 -5.12 6.85 -10.81
C LYS A 187 -6.64 6.72 -10.78
N LEU A 188 -7.24 6.53 -9.59
CA LEU A 188 -8.69 6.43 -9.44
C LEU A 188 -9.40 7.75 -9.77
N ILE A 189 -8.83 8.88 -9.32
CA ILE A 189 -9.33 10.22 -9.65
C ILE A 189 -9.29 10.42 -11.17
N LEU A 190 -8.18 10.06 -11.82
CA LEU A 190 -8.03 10.17 -13.26
C LEU A 190 -9.06 9.30 -14.01
N TYR A 191 -9.27 8.06 -13.57
CA TYR A 191 -10.24 7.16 -14.18
C TYR A 191 -11.69 7.67 -14.04
N CYS A 192 -12.08 8.11 -12.84
CA CYS A 192 -13.43 8.63 -12.59
C CYS A 192 -13.69 9.97 -13.30
N SER A 193 -12.65 10.81 -13.47
CA SER A 193 -12.78 12.08 -14.20
C SER A 193 -13.00 11.88 -15.70
N ASP A 194 -12.36 10.88 -16.32
CA ASP A 194 -12.54 10.55 -17.75
C ASP A 194 -13.88 9.84 -18.04
N SER A 195 -14.46 9.17 -17.03
CA SER A 195 -15.73 8.42 -17.12
C SER A 195 -16.99 9.28 -17.33
N GLY A 196 -16.86 10.61 -17.47
CA GLY A 196 -17.98 11.54 -17.72
C GLY A 196 -18.75 12.00 -16.49
N GLU A 197 -18.32 11.64 -15.27
CA GLU A 197 -18.90 12.19 -14.02
C GLU A 197 -18.36 13.59 -13.68
N GLY A 198 -17.26 14.01 -14.32
CA GLY A 198 -16.70 15.35 -14.26
C GLY A 198 -17.37 16.34 -15.22
N ALA A 199 -18.67 16.58 -15.06
CA ALA A 199 -19.27 17.79 -15.60
C ALA A 199 -18.82 18.99 -14.73
N GLU A 200 -18.37 20.08 -15.36
CA GLU A 200 -17.87 21.29 -14.69
C GLU A 200 -18.70 21.65 -13.44
N GLY A 201 -18.07 21.52 -12.26
CA GLY A 201 -18.67 21.88 -10.96
C GLY A 201 -19.26 20.72 -10.14
N LYS A 202 -19.25 19.47 -10.61
CA LYS A 202 -19.61 18.30 -9.77
C LYS A 202 -18.39 17.66 -9.12
N GLN A 203 -18.55 17.30 -7.84
CA GLN A 203 -17.58 16.52 -7.08
C GLN A 203 -17.40 15.15 -7.74
N THR A 204 -16.17 14.78 -8.08
CA THR A 204 -15.85 13.45 -8.63
C THR A 204 -16.21 12.39 -7.61
N LYS A 205 -16.83 11.27 -8.03
CA LYS A 205 -17.21 10.20 -7.12
C LYS A 205 -16.50 8.89 -7.46
N ILE A 206 -15.81 8.34 -6.46
CA ILE A 206 -15.16 7.04 -6.55
C ILE A 206 -16.14 5.98 -6.04
N THR A 207 -16.62 5.15 -6.96
CA THR A 207 -17.51 4.02 -6.70
C THR A 207 -16.70 2.73 -6.51
N ILE A 208 -17.31 1.71 -5.92
CA ILE A 208 -16.69 0.39 -5.79
C ILE A 208 -16.36 -0.21 -7.16
N GLU A 209 -17.19 0.03 -8.18
CA GLU A 209 -16.95 -0.41 -9.55
C GLU A 209 -15.64 0.19 -10.09
N ALA A 210 -15.44 1.50 -9.94
CA ALA A 210 -14.22 2.19 -10.39
C ALA A 210 -12.98 1.64 -9.67
N VAL A 211 -13.07 1.43 -8.35
CA VAL A 211 -11.97 0.84 -7.57
C VAL A 211 -11.63 -0.57 -8.05
N THR A 212 -12.65 -1.40 -8.31
CA THR A 212 -12.42 -2.76 -8.81
C THR A 212 -11.90 -2.81 -10.24
N ALA A 213 -12.21 -1.80 -11.07
CA ALA A 213 -11.72 -1.71 -12.44
C ALA A 213 -10.24 -1.25 -12.51
N CYS A 214 -9.82 -0.37 -11.61
CA CYS A 214 -8.49 0.24 -11.62
C CYS A 214 -7.44 -0.48 -10.77
N SER A 215 -7.84 -1.47 -9.98
CA SER A 215 -6.92 -2.12 -9.05
C SER A 215 -5.79 -2.84 -9.76
N ALA A 216 -4.56 -2.59 -9.30
CA ALA A 216 -3.34 -3.21 -9.83
C ALA A 216 -3.31 -4.75 -9.66
N ASP A 217 -4.22 -5.31 -8.85
CA ASP A 217 -4.24 -6.72 -8.51
C ASP A 217 -5.23 -7.54 -9.36
N ALA A 218 -5.34 -7.20 -10.66
CA ALA A 218 -6.17 -7.93 -11.61
C ALA A 218 -5.85 -9.44 -11.63
N GLY A 219 -4.59 -9.79 -11.33
CA GLY A 219 -4.11 -11.17 -11.13
C GLY A 219 -4.72 -11.86 -9.90
N GLN A 220 -4.64 -11.28 -8.71
CA GLN A 220 -5.29 -11.91 -7.55
C GLN A 220 -6.81 -11.85 -7.67
N GLN A 221 -7.37 -10.81 -8.31
CA GLN A 221 -8.81 -10.73 -8.56
C GLN A 221 -9.28 -11.84 -9.52
N SER A 222 -8.50 -12.17 -10.55
CA SER A 222 -8.83 -13.30 -11.45
C SER A 222 -8.73 -14.63 -10.70
N LEU A 223 -7.74 -14.79 -9.82
CA LEU A 223 -7.60 -15.97 -8.95
C LEU A 223 -8.71 -16.11 -7.91
N ASP A 224 -9.14 -15.04 -7.27
CA ASP A 224 -10.26 -15.04 -6.31
C ASP A 224 -11.57 -15.34 -7.04
N SER A 225 -11.78 -14.73 -8.21
CA SER A 225 -12.95 -14.98 -9.06
C SER A 225 -13.01 -16.42 -9.57
N LEU A 226 -11.84 -16.99 -9.93
CA LEU A 226 -11.70 -18.40 -10.27
C LEU A 226 -12.09 -19.29 -9.07
N ALA A 227 -11.57 -19.01 -7.88
CA ALA A 227 -11.88 -19.78 -6.69
C ALA A 227 -13.37 -19.72 -6.33
N ASP A 228 -14.01 -18.55 -6.48
CA ASP A 228 -15.45 -18.40 -6.29
C ASP A 228 -16.27 -19.13 -7.36
N ALA A 229 -15.86 -19.11 -8.63
CA ALA A 229 -16.52 -19.84 -9.71
C ALA A 229 -16.44 -21.37 -9.49
N VAL A 230 -15.28 -21.87 -9.07
CA VAL A 230 -15.08 -23.30 -8.73
C VAL A 230 -15.96 -23.69 -7.54
N ALA A 231 -15.93 -22.91 -6.45
CA ALA A 231 -16.73 -23.19 -5.26
C ALA A 231 -18.24 -23.09 -5.53
N SER A 232 -18.66 -22.23 -6.46
CA SER A 232 -20.08 -22.04 -6.81
C SER A 232 -20.56 -23.00 -7.91
N GLY A 233 -19.66 -23.72 -8.58
CA GLY A 233 -19.96 -24.67 -9.65
C GLY A 233 -20.31 -24.00 -10.99
N GLU A 234 -19.79 -22.81 -11.25
CA GLU A 234 -20.04 -22.02 -12.46
C GLU A 234 -19.05 -22.41 -13.56
N LEU A 235 -19.23 -23.60 -14.16
CA LEU A 235 -18.27 -24.19 -15.10
C LEU A 235 -17.84 -23.24 -16.24
N ALA A 236 -18.78 -22.49 -16.84
CA ALA A 236 -18.47 -21.54 -17.92
C ALA A 236 -17.55 -20.41 -17.45
N ASN A 237 -17.65 -19.99 -16.19
CA ASN A 237 -16.80 -18.97 -15.61
C ASN A 237 -15.44 -19.53 -15.18
N ILE A 238 -15.34 -20.82 -14.84
CA ILE A 238 -14.07 -21.48 -14.49
C ILE A 238 -13.11 -21.40 -15.68
N ASP A 239 -13.55 -21.83 -16.87
CA ASP A 239 -12.71 -21.81 -18.07
C ASP A 239 -12.28 -20.38 -18.41
N ARG A 240 -13.22 -19.43 -18.42
CA ARG A 240 -12.94 -18.01 -18.68
C ARG A 240 -11.91 -17.42 -17.71
N TYR A 241 -12.05 -17.66 -16.41
CA TYR A 241 -11.13 -17.10 -15.41
C TYR A 241 -9.77 -17.81 -15.40
N LEU A 242 -9.72 -19.09 -15.78
CA LEU A 242 -8.46 -19.81 -15.99
C LEU A 242 -7.67 -19.24 -17.15
N GLU A 243 -8.33 -19.03 -18.31
CA GLU A 243 -7.71 -18.40 -19.48
C GLU A 243 -7.18 -17.01 -19.12
N LEU A 244 -8.02 -16.17 -18.50
CA LEU A 244 -7.62 -14.84 -18.05
C LEU A 244 -6.42 -14.87 -17.10
N ALA A 245 -6.38 -15.81 -16.16
CA ALA A 245 -5.27 -15.93 -15.22
C ALA A 245 -3.96 -16.33 -15.93
N PHE A 246 -4.03 -17.25 -16.90
CA PHE A 246 -2.85 -17.68 -17.66
C PHE A 246 -2.34 -16.58 -18.61
N ASP A 247 -3.24 -15.82 -19.23
CA ASP A 247 -2.88 -14.65 -20.04
C ASP A 247 -2.17 -13.56 -19.22
N GLN A 248 -2.50 -13.46 -17.92
CA GLN A 248 -1.82 -12.59 -16.96
C GLN A 248 -0.48 -13.14 -16.44
N GLY A 249 -0.01 -14.27 -16.97
CA GLY A 249 1.25 -14.92 -16.60
C GLY A 249 1.19 -15.69 -15.27
N ILE A 250 -0.01 -15.94 -14.72
CA ILE A 250 -0.16 -16.70 -13.49
C ILE A 250 0.16 -18.17 -13.75
N GLN A 251 1.04 -18.73 -12.92
CA GLN A 251 1.39 -20.14 -13.02
C GLN A 251 0.24 -21.05 -12.56
N PRO A 252 0.04 -22.25 -13.16
CA PRO A 252 -1.02 -23.18 -12.78
C PRO A 252 -1.06 -23.54 -11.29
N ILE A 253 0.11 -23.61 -10.65
CA ILE A 253 0.22 -23.85 -9.20
C ILE A 253 -0.39 -22.69 -8.40
N GLY A 254 -0.27 -21.44 -8.86
CA GLY A 254 -0.91 -20.28 -8.26
C GLY A 254 -2.43 -20.37 -8.30
N ALA A 255 -3.00 -20.80 -9.43
CA ALA A 255 -4.43 -21.06 -9.57
C ALA A 255 -4.93 -22.16 -8.63
N ILE A 256 -4.21 -23.30 -8.57
CA ILE A 256 -4.54 -24.39 -7.62
C ILE A 256 -4.52 -23.87 -6.19
N ARG A 257 -3.49 -23.12 -5.78
CA ARG A 257 -3.36 -22.58 -4.43
C ARG A 257 -4.45 -21.59 -4.04
N SER A 258 -4.90 -20.75 -4.98
CA SER A 258 -6.04 -19.86 -4.74
C SER A 258 -7.30 -20.66 -4.38
N VAL A 259 -7.60 -21.70 -5.17
CA VAL A 259 -8.74 -22.59 -4.91
C VAL A 259 -8.55 -23.36 -3.61
N THR A 260 -7.34 -23.88 -3.33
CA THR A 260 -7.03 -24.53 -2.05
C THR A 260 -7.31 -23.62 -0.88
N ARG A 261 -6.85 -22.37 -0.90
CA ARG A 261 -7.12 -21.38 0.15
C ARG A 261 -8.63 -21.20 0.39
N ARG A 262 -9.42 -21.08 -0.69
CA ARG A 262 -10.88 -20.98 -0.59
C ARG A 262 -11.50 -22.20 0.07
N PHE A 263 -11.08 -23.39 -0.31
CA PHE A 263 -11.58 -24.64 0.29
C PHE A 263 -11.11 -24.83 1.74
N THR A 264 -9.92 -24.34 2.11
CA THR A 264 -9.48 -24.29 3.52
C THR A 264 -10.34 -23.33 4.35
N GLN A 265 -10.71 -22.16 3.81
CA GLN A 265 -11.66 -21.27 4.48
C GLN A 265 -13.05 -21.91 4.63
N LEU A 266 -13.55 -22.58 3.59
CA LEU A 266 -14.80 -23.34 3.67
C LEU A 266 -14.70 -24.47 4.71
N HIS A 267 -13.58 -25.19 4.75
CA HIS A 267 -13.32 -26.25 5.73
C HIS A 267 -13.38 -25.69 7.16
N PHE A 268 -12.71 -24.58 7.41
CA PHE A 268 -12.70 -23.91 8.72
C PHE A 268 -14.11 -23.51 9.16
N VAL A 269 -14.85 -22.82 8.29
CA VAL A 269 -16.21 -22.36 8.63
C VAL A 269 -17.16 -23.54 8.80
N VAL A 270 -17.24 -24.46 7.84
CA VAL A 270 -18.17 -25.60 7.89
C VAL A 270 -17.86 -26.52 9.08
N GLY A 271 -16.58 -26.81 9.35
CA GLY A 271 -16.18 -27.63 10.50
C GLY A 271 -16.62 -27.02 11.82
N LEU A 272 -16.36 -25.74 12.06
CA LEU A 272 -16.76 -25.06 13.30
C LEU A 272 -18.28 -24.82 13.41
N THR A 273 -19.01 -24.86 12.29
CA THR A 273 -20.47 -24.78 12.32
C THR A 273 -21.08 -26.08 12.89
N GLU A 274 -20.44 -27.23 12.68
CA GLU A 274 -20.86 -28.51 13.29
C GLU A 274 -20.70 -28.50 14.82
N ASP A 275 -19.73 -27.72 15.34
CA ASP A 275 -19.49 -27.52 16.78
C ASP A 275 -20.42 -26.46 17.43
N GLY A 276 -21.42 -25.95 16.70
CA GLY A 276 -22.45 -25.04 17.23
C GLY A 276 -22.19 -23.54 17.03
N GLY A 277 -21.18 -23.16 16.25
CA GLY A 277 -20.93 -21.76 15.91
C GLY A 277 -21.93 -21.20 14.87
N SER A 278 -22.27 -19.91 14.98
CA SER A 278 -23.04 -19.22 13.94
C SER A 278 -22.18 -19.00 12.69
N THR A 279 -22.66 -19.44 11.53
CA THR A 279 -21.95 -19.32 10.24
C THR A 279 -21.53 -17.88 9.95
N GLU A 280 -22.35 -16.89 10.29
CA GLU A 280 -22.06 -15.48 10.02
C GLU A 280 -20.91 -14.94 10.88
N GLN A 281 -20.87 -15.33 12.16
CA GLN A 281 -19.78 -14.98 13.07
C GLN A 281 -18.45 -15.65 12.66
N LEU A 282 -18.52 -16.91 12.22
CA LEU A 282 -17.36 -17.66 11.73
C LEU A 282 -16.80 -17.10 10.42
N ILE A 283 -17.66 -16.59 9.52
CA ILE A 283 -17.20 -15.89 8.32
C ILE A 283 -16.47 -14.58 8.70
N ALA A 284 -16.96 -13.86 9.71
CA ALA A 284 -16.34 -12.63 10.18
C ALA A 284 -14.99 -12.86 10.90
N SER A 285 -14.75 -14.05 11.47
CA SER A 285 -13.50 -14.40 12.14
C SER A 285 -12.37 -14.81 11.19
N LEU A 286 -12.67 -15.02 9.89
CA LEU A 286 -11.66 -15.38 8.89
C LEU A 286 -10.55 -14.32 8.79
N ARG A 287 -9.34 -14.82 8.52
CA ARG A 287 -8.15 -14.01 8.23
C ARG A 287 -7.49 -14.51 6.94
N PRO A 288 -7.41 -13.70 5.87
CA PRO A 288 -7.97 -12.34 5.76
C PRO A 288 -9.50 -12.33 5.73
N PRO A 289 -10.12 -11.19 6.07
CA PRO A 289 -11.57 -11.05 6.03
C PRO A 289 -12.10 -11.15 4.59
N ILE A 290 -13.24 -11.82 4.42
CA ILE A 290 -13.96 -11.83 3.14
C ILE A 290 -14.68 -10.49 3.00
N PHE A 291 -14.42 -9.79 1.89
CA PHE A 291 -15.08 -8.54 1.55
C PHE A 291 -16.60 -8.73 1.48
N PHE A 292 -17.36 -7.76 2.01
CA PHE A 292 -18.79 -7.95 2.29
C PHE A 292 -19.62 -8.36 1.06
N LYS A 293 -19.26 -7.86 -0.14
CA LYS A 293 -19.92 -8.21 -1.42
C LYS A 293 -19.87 -9.72 -1.71
N TYR A 294 -18.80 -10.40 -1.30
CA TYR A 294 -18.62 -11.84 -1.49
C TYR A 294 -19.12 -12.68 -0.32
N ARG A 295 -19.46 -12.08 0.83
CA ARG A 295 -19.92 -12.83 2.02
C ARG A 295 -21.17 -13.66 1.73
N ARG A 296 -22.15 -13.09 1.01
CA ARG A 296 -23.38 -13.80 0.65
C ARG A 296 -23.08 -14.99 -0.27
N ALA A 297 -22.21 -14.81 -1.26
CA ALA A 297 -21.78 -15.89 -2.14
C ALA A 297 -21.07 -16.99 -1.36
N PHE A 298 -20.15 -16.63 -0.46
CA PHE A 298 -19.45 -17.57 0.41
C PHE A 298 -20.39 -18.33 1.35
N GLN A 299 -21.38 -17.65 1.94
CA GLN A 299 -22.40 -18.29 2.77
C GLN A 299 -23.26 -19.28 1.96
N MET A 300 -23.52 -19.03 0.68
CA MET A 300 -24.16 -20.03 -0.18
C MET A 300 -23.22 -21.22 -0.45
N GLN A 301 -21.92 -20.98 -0.62
CA GLN A 301 -20.91 -22.03 -0.83
C GLN A 301 -20.82 -22.99 0.38
N THR A 302 -20.91 -22.50 1.62
CA THR A 302 -20.91 -23.38 2.81
C THR A 302 -22.07 -24.38 2.79
N ALA A 303 -23.24 -23.98 2.27
CA ALA A 303 -24.38 -24.89 2.10
C ALA A 303 -24.21 -25.88 0.94
N LEU A 304 -23.45 -25.52 -0.10
CA LEU A 304 -23.14 -26.40 -1.24
C LEU A 304 -22.14 -27.49 -0.84
N TRP A 305 -21.20 -27.19 0.05
CA TRP A 305 -20.08 -28.07 0.36
C TRP A 305 -20.16 -28.67 1.78
N PRO A 306 -20.64 -29.93 1.94
CA PRO A 306 -20.54 -30.62 3.21
C PRO A 306 -19.08 -31.00 3.50
N LEU A 307 -18.71 -31.12 4.78
CA LEU A 307 -17.32 -31.33 5.23
C LEU A 307 -16.60 -32.45 4.47
N ARG A 308 -17.24 -33.62 4.31
CA ARG A 308 -16.66 -34.76 3.56
C ARG A 308 -16.27 -34.42 2.12
N ARG A 309 -17.05 -33.59 1.43
CA ARG A 309 -16.75 -33.16 0.06
C ARG A 309 -15.66 -32.10 0.01
N ILE A 310 -15.57 -31.25 1.03
CA ILE A 310 -14.49 -30.28 1.15
C ILE A 310 -13.16 -31.01 1.28
N VAL A 311 -13.07 -32.02 2.15
CA VAL A 311 -11.87 -32.86 2.31
C VAL A 311 -11.50 -33.54 0.98
N GLN A 312 -12.46 -34.16 0.29
CA GLN A 312 -12.21 -34.76 -1.03
C GLN A 312 -11.72 -33.75 -2.07
N ALA A 313 -12.25 -32.51 -2.07
CA ALA A 313 -11.80 -31.47 -2.98
C ALA A 313 -10.35 -31.04 -2.65
N LEU A 314 -10.01 -30.90 -1.37
CA LEU A 314 -8.64 -30.61 -0.91
C LEU A 314 -7.66 -31.73 -1.29
N ASP A 315 -8.06 -33.00 -1.22
CA ASP A 315 -7.23 -34.13 -1.68
C ASP A 315 -6.95 -34.05 -3.19
N ILE A 316 -7.98 -33.72 -3.99
CA ILE A 316 -7.83 -33.54 -5.45
C ILE A 316 -6.89 -32.38 -5.76
N LEU A 317 -7.02 -31.25 -5.06
CA LEU A 317 -6.16 -30.08 -5.24
C LEU A 317 -4.71 -30.37 -4.85
N THR A 318 -4.50 -31.08 -3.74
CA THR A 318 -3.18 -31.47 -3.26
C THR A 318 -2.50 -32.42 -4.26
N LYS A 319 -3.24 -33.41 -4.78
CA LYS A 319 -2.74 -34.30 -5.82
C LYS A 319 -2.38 -33.54 -7.10
N ALA A 320 -3.23 -32.61 -7.53
CA ALA A 320 -2.96 -31.77 -8.70
C ALA A 320 -1.69 -30.93 -8.51
N GLU A 321 -1.46 -30.35 -7.32
CA GLU A 321 -0.23 -29.61 -7.03
C GLU A 321 1.03 -30.50 -7.08
N ILE A 322 0.94 -31.74 -6.57
CA ILE A 322 2.03 -32.72 -6.66
C ILE A 322 2.31 -33.10 -8.12
N ASP A 323 1.26 -33.42 -8.88
CA ASP A 323 1.38 -33.84 -10.28
C ASP A 323 2.05 -32.74 -11.12
N CYS A 324 1.66 -31.46 -10.93
CA CYS A 324 2.28 -30.30 -11.58
C CYS A 324 3.77 -30.10 -11.27
N LYS A 325 4.27 -30.61 -10.14
CA LYS A 325 5.68 -30.45 -9.71
C LYS A 325 6.57 -31.63 -10.05
N THR A 326 6.01 -32.83 -10.22
CA THR A 326 6.78 -34.08 -10.20
C THR A 326 6.76 -34.86 -11.50
N THR A 327 5.70 -34.72 -12.31
CA THR A 327 5.45 -35.67 -13.41
C THR A 327 5.98 -35.21 -14.77
N GLY A 328 6.37 -33.93 -14.91
CA GLY A 328 6.71 -33.34 -16.21
C GLY A 328 5.54 -33.28 -17.21
N MET A 329 4.33 -33.62 -16.76
CA MET A 329 3.10 -33.51 -17.56
C MET A 329 2.67 -32.04 -17.71
N PRO A 330 1.84 -31.72 -18.71
CA PRO A 330 1.34 -30.36 -18.90
C PRO A 330 0.54 -29.85 -17.67
N SER A 331 1.14 -28.92 -16.92
CA SER A 331 0.61 -28.41 -15.65
C SER A 331 -0.69 -27.60 -15.81
N THR A 332 -0.87 -26.96 -16.96
CA THR A 332 -2.07 -26.20 -17.34
C THR A 332 -3.30 -27.11 -17.41
N GLU A 333 -3.17 -28.27 -18.03
CA GLU A 333 -4.24 -29.25 -18.25
C GLU A 333 -4.56 -30.01 -16.96
N ILE A 334 -3.54 -30.30 -16.15
CA ILE A 334 -3.74 -30.87 -14.81
C ILE A 334 -4.58 -29.91 -13.96
N CYS A 335 -4.21 -28.63 -13.95
CA CYS A 335 -4.93 -27.59 -13.23
C CYS A 335 -6.38 -27.47 -13.71
N ALA A 336 -6.59 -27.24 -15.02
CA ALA A 336 -7.92 -27.10 -15.60
C ALA A 336 -8.82 -28.31 -15.30
N ARG A 337 -8.30 -29.54 -15.51
CA ARG A 337 -9.05 -30.77 -15.21
C ARG A 337 -9.43 -30.87 -13.73
N ALA A 338 -8.52 -30.54 -12.82
CA ALA A 338 -8.79 -30.60 -11.38
C ALA A 338 -9.87 -29.61 -10.97
N LEU A 339 -9.77 -28.36 -11.44
CA LEU A 339 -10.72 -27.29 -11.10
C LEU A 339 -12.11 -27.54 -11.69
N THR A 340 -12.20 -27.95 -12.95
CA THR A 340 -13.48 -28.28 -13.60
C THR A 340 -14.15 -29.49 -12.95
N ARG A 341 -13.36 -30.50 -12.52
CA ARG A 341 -13.88 -31.64 -11.75
C ARG A 341 -14.51 -31.21 -10.43
N ILE A 342 -13.84 -30.32 -9.69
CA ILE A 342 -14.35 -29.79 -8.42
C ILE A 342 -15.59 -28.93 -8.64
N GLY A 343 -15.57 -28.03 -9.64
CA GLY A 343 -16.73 -27.22 -10.02
C GLY A 343 -17.95 -28.06 -10.42
N GLY A 344 -17.72 -29.17 -11.14
CA GLY A 344 -18.80 -30.10 -11.49
C GLY A 344 -19.46 -30.74 -10.27
N ALA A 345 -18.68 -31.04 -9.23
CA ALA A 345 -19.20 -31.60 -7.99
C ALA A 345 -20.10 -30.60 -7.21
N ALA A 346 -19.84 -29.29 -7.31
CA ALA A 346 -20.73 -28.25 -6.79
C ALA A 346 -22.04 -28.15 -7.60
N ARG A 347 -21.95 -28.13 -8.94
CA ARG A 347 -23.11 -27.98 -9.84
C ARG A 347 -24.15 -29.10 -9.67
N THR A 348 -23.70 -30.35 -9.53
CA THR A 348 -24.59 -31.52 -9.36
C THR A 348 -25.47 -31.46 -8.11
N LYS A 349 -25.04 -30.73 -7.07
CA LYS A 349 -25.85 -30.52 -5.86
C LYS A 349 -26.84 -29.37 -6.02
N LYS A 350 -26.44 -28.32 -6.75
CA LYS A 350 -27.31 -27.17 -7.06
C LYS A 350 -28.54 -27.56 -7.86
N GLY A 351 -28.42 -28.51 -8.80
CA GLY A 351 -29.56 -29.04 -9.57
C GLY A 351 -30.42 -30.08 -8.85
N ARG A 352 -30.08 -30.48 -7.62
CA ARG A 352 -30.84 -31.44 -6.79
C ARG A 352 -31.63 -30.77 -5.66
N ARG A 353 -31.44 -29.47 -5.44
CA ARG A 353 -32.26 -28.62 -4.59
C ARG A 353 -33.16 -27.79 -5.48
#